data_AF-A0A110B0E3-F1
#
_entry.id   AF-A0A110B0E3-F1
#
_cell.length_a   1.000
_cell.length_b   1.000
_cell.length_c   1.000
_cell.angle_alpha   90.00
_cell.angle_beta   90.00
_cell.angle_gamma   90.00
#
_symmetry.space_group_name_H-M   'P 1'
#
loop_
_entity.id
_entity.type
_entity.pdbx_description
1 polymer ?
#
loop_
_entity_poly.entity_id
_entity_poly.type
_entity_poly.pdbx_seq_one_letter_code
_entity_poly.pdbx_strand_id
1 'polypeptide(L)'
;MRIPKALKVNIIKSIKVAAALCSKKGLKKLAAQLYDPNQSDERKAFSAALGIFLGIIPIWGFQTLSAIFLSVFFKLNKALVLIFSHISLPPLLPFVIFLSYKTGSLWMPASVHGTGSAQNLKAHLQQYIYGGISLAAVVSLATGLLTFATLKLIKFVKKYRLEAGTKATLTLA
;
A
#
# COMPACT_ATOMS: atom_id res chain seq x y z
N MET A 1 23.52 -16.11 -21.48
CA MET A 1 24.08 -15.42 -20.30
C MET A 1 23.73 -16.20 -19.03
N ARG A 2 24.69 -16.88 -18.37
CA ARG A 2 24.43 -17.70 -17.16
C ARG A 2 24.44 -16.80 -15.92
N ILE A 3 23.33 -16.76 -15.19
CA ILE A 3 23.21 -15.99 -13.95
C ILE A 3 24.12 -16.62 -12.88
N PRO A 4 25.02 -15.87 -12.23
CA PRO A 4 25.94 -16.39 -11.23
C PRO A 4 25.17 -16.97 -10.03
N LYS A 5 25.61 -18.14 -9.53
CA LYS A 5 24.95 -18.87 -8.43
C LYS A 5 24.75 -18.00 -7.18
N ALA A 6 25.69 -17.12 -6.87
CA ALA A 6 25.61 -16.18 -5.75
C ALA A 6 24.43 -15.19 -5.87
N LEU A 7 24.13 -14.72 -7.09
CA LEU A 7 23.01 -13.81 -7.33
C LEU A 7 21.67 -14.52 -7.15
N LYS A 8 21.56 -15.78 -7.60
CA LYS A 8 20.35 -16.60 -7.36
C LYS A 8 20.08 -16.82 -5.86
N VAL A 9 21.11 -17.08 -5.07
CA VAL A 9 20.97 -17.31 -3.62
C VAL A 9 20.50 -16.05 -2.89
N ASN A 10 21.06 -14.88 -3.21
CA ASN A 10 20.61 -13.61 -2.63
C ASN A 10 19.18 -13.24 -3.04
N ILE A 11 18.81 -13.45 -4.30
CA ILE A 11 17.43 -13.23 -4.78
C ILE A 11 16.45 -14.13 -4.02
N ILE A 12 16.74 -15.43 -3.88
CA ILE A 12 15.88 -16.38 -3.16
C ILE A 12 15.72 -15.99 -1.68
N LYS A 13 16.80 -15.52 -1.03
CA LYS A 13 16.75 -15.08 0.36
C LYS A 13 15.87 -13.82 0.52
N SER A 14 16.01 -12.84 -0.36
CA SER A 14 15.18 -11.63 -0.38
C SER A 14 13.71 -11.93 -0.65
N ILE A 15 13.41 -12.88 -1.55
CA ILE A 15 12.05 -13.35 -1.81
C ILE A 15 11.46 -14.05 -0.59
N LYS A 16 12.22 -14.89 0.12
CA LYS A 16 11.75 -15.52 1.37
C LYS A 16 11.46 -14.51 2.47
N VAL A 17 12.27 -13.46 2.59
CA VAL A 17 12.04 -12.36 3.55
C VAL A 17 10.78 -11.57 3.16
N ALA A 18 10.58 -11.28 1.87
CA ALA A 18 9.35 -10.67 1.37
C ALA A 18 8.11 -11.55 1.61
N ALA A 19 8.23 -12.87 1.40
CA ALA A 19 7.16 -13.83 1.65
C ALA A 19 6.83 -13.97 3.15
N ALA A 20 7.82 -13.81 4.04
CA ALA A 20 7.60 -13.80 5.49
C ALA A 20 6.83 -12.55 5.96
N LEU A 21 6.92 -11.42 5.25
CA LEU A 21 6.09 -10.24 5.52
C LEU A 21 4.60 -10.50 5.21
N CYS A 22 4.32 -11.32 4.20
CA CYS A 22 2.99 -11.88 3.92
C CYS A 22 2.66 -13.12 4.78
N SER A 23 3.24 -13.24 5.98
CA SER A 23 2.94 -14.36 6.87
C SER A 23 1.47 -14.39 7.27
N LYS A 24 0.94 -15.61 7.52
CA LYS A 24 -0.42 -15.83 8.02
C LYS A 24 -0.75 -14.99 9.27
N LYS A 25 0.26 -14.65 10.10
CA LYS A 25 0.10 -13.80 11.29
C LYS A 25 -0.17 -12.34 10.93
N GLY A 26 0.56 -11.80 9.95
CA GLY A 26 0.35 -10.43 9.43
C GLY A 26 -1.03 -10.29 8.80
N LEU A 27 -1.42 -11.25 7.95
CA LEU A 27 -2.75 -11.27 7.33
C LEU A 27 -3.87 -11.38 8.37
N LYS A 28 -3.71 -12.21 9.41
CA LYS A 28 -4.68 -12.29 10.52
C LYS A 28 -4.81 -10.96 11.27
N LYS A 29 -3.69 -10.27 11.53
CA LYS A 29 -3.69 -8.95 12.20
C LYS A 29 -4.37 -7.89 11.34
N LEU A 30 -4.09 -7.87 10.04
CA LEU A 30 -4.76 -6.98 9.08
C LEU A 30 -6.27 -7.27 9.04
N ALA A 31 -6.66 -8.54 8.91
CA ALA A 31 -8.06 -8.94 8.92
C ALA A 31 -8.76 -8.49 10.20
N ALA A 32 -8.15 -8.70 11.37
CA ALA A 32 -8.73 -8.26 12.65
C ALA A 32 -9.01 -6.76 12.67
N GLN A 33 -8.12 -5.93 12.13
CA GLN A 33 -8.31 -4.48 12.06
C GLN A 33 -9.38 -4.07 11.02
N LEU A 34 -9.47 -4.79 9.89
CA LEU A 34 -10.49 -4.55 8.87
C LEU A 34 -11.89 -5.01 9.33
N TYR A 35 -11.99 -6.02 10.18
CA TYR A 35 -13.25 -6.56 10.68
C TYR A 35 -13.74 -5.94 12.00
N ASP A 36 -13.01 -4.98 12.57
CA ASP A 36 -13.42 -4.29 13.80
C ASP A 36 -14.82 -3.65 13.63
N PRO A 37 -15.86 -4.12 14.36
CA PRO A 37 -17.22 -3.61 14.19
C PRO A 37 -17.39 -2.17 14.70
N ASN A 38 -16.47 -1.68 15.52
CA ASN A 38 -16.55 -0.33 16.12
C ASN A 38 -16.11 0.79 15.16
N GLN A 39 -15.69 0.44 13.94
CA GLN A 39 -15.18 1.39 12.97
C GLN A 39 -15.94 1.30 11.65
N SER A 40 -16.29 2.47 11.11
CA SER A 40 -16.96 2.58 9.81
C SER A 40 -16.05 2.11 8.67
N ASP A 41 -16.65 1.67 7.56
CA ASP A 41 -15.90 1.15 6.41
C ASP A 41 -15.10 2.26 5.72
N GLU A 42 -15.64 3.47 5.71
CA GLU A 42 -15.02 4.68 5.19
C GLU A 42 -13.74 4.99 5.96
N ARG A 43 -13.78 4.92 7.30
CA ARG A 43 -12.58 5.14 8.13
C ARG A 43 -11.51 4.09 7.88
N LYS A 44 -11.87 2.82 7.70
CA LYS A 44 -10.92 1.75 7.39
C LYS A 44 -10.28 1.93 6.01
N ALA A 45 -11.09 2.24 5.01
CA ALA A 45 -10.64 2.52 3.65
C ALA A 45 -9.71 3.75 3.62
N PHE A 46 -10.07 4.83 4.31
CA PHE A 46 -9.26 6.03 4.40
C PHE A 46 -7.96 5.77 5.20
N SER A 47 -8.01 4.95 6.24
CA SER A 47 -6.81 4.52 6.97
C SER A 47 -5.83 3.76 6.07
N ALA A 48 -6.35 2.86 5.22
CA ALA A 48 -5.54 2.12 4.26
C ALA A 48 -4.93 3.03 3.18
N ALA A 49 -5.75 3.92 2.60
CA ALA A 49 -5.31 4.89 1.61
C ALA A 49 -4.21 5.82 2.16
N LEU A 50 -4.43 6.40 3.34
CA LEU A 50 -3.46 7.29 4.00
C LEU A 50 -2.16 6.55 4.30
N GLY A 51 -2.23 5.32 4.80
CA GLY A 51 -1.05 4.50 5.06
C GLY A 51 -0.23 4.30 3.78
N ILE A 52 -0.85 3.86 2.68
CA ILE A 52 -0.16 3.70 1.38
C ILE A 52 0.45 5.01 0.90
N PHE A 53 -0.30 6.11 0.98
CA PHE A 53 0.17 7.42 0.54
C PHE A 53 1.46 7.82 1.27
N LEU A 54 1.46 7.73 2.60
CA LEU A 54 2.62 8.05 3.44
C LEU A 54 3.76 7.05 3.29
N GLY A 55 3.45 5.82 2.93
CA GLY A 55 4.44 4.80 2.63
C GLY A 55 5.18 5.04 1.32
N ILE A 56 4.57 5.70 0.33
CA ILE A 56 5.18 5.95 -0.99
C ILE A 56 5.81 7.34 -1.09
N ILE A 57 5.20 8.35 -0.48
CA ILE A 57 5.66 9.75 -0.59
C ILE A 57 7.12 9.88 -0.10
N PRO A 58 7.98 10.66 -0.78
CA PRO A 58 9.42 10.70 -0.49
C PRO A 58 9.78 11.56 0.74
N ILE A 59 9.18 11.27 1.90
CA ILE A 59 9.46 11.91 3.21
C ILE A 59 10.40 11.04 4.04
N TRP A 60 11.58 10.72 3.49
CA TRP A 60 12.51 9.75 4.05
C TRP A 60 12.80 10.00 5.55
N GLY A 61 12.68 8.95 6.36
CA GLY A 61 12.87 9.03 7.83
C GLY A 61 11.65 9.51 8.62
N PHE A 62 10.69 10.18 7.98
CA PHE A 62 9.51 10.76 8.64
C PHE A 62 8.20 10.02 8.36
N GLN A 63 8.23 8.89 7.64
CA GLN A 63 7.03 8.14 7.24
C GLN A 63 6.23 7.64 8.45
N THR A 64 6.87 6.93 9.39
CA THR A 64 6.20 6.41 10.59
C THR A 64 5.69 7.54 11.49
N LEU A 65 6.48 8.60 11.67
CA LEU A 65 6.08 9.76 12.47
C LEU A 65 4.84 10.43 11.87
N SER A 66 4.85 10.67 10.57
CA SER A 66 3.72 11.27 9.83
C SER A 66 2.49 10.35 9.85
N ALA A 67 2.70 9.04 9.73
CA ALA A 67 1.62 8.04 9.83
C ALA A 67 0.95 8.07 11.20
N ILE A 68 1.72 8.09 12.28
CA ILE A 68 1.18 8.21 13.64
C ILE A 68 0.46 9.54 13.80
N PHE A 69 1.13 10.65 13.47
CA PHE A 69 0.59 12.01 13.64
C PHE A 69 -0.73 12.17 12.89
N LEU A 70 -0.76 11.86 11.59
CA LEU A 70 -1.96 12.02 10.77
C LEU A 70 -3.05 11.01 11.14
N SER A 71 -2.70 9.79 11.57
CA SER A 71 -3.70 8.83 12.06
C SER A 71 -4.40 9.32 13.32
N VAL A 72 -3.71 10.04 14.21
CA VAL A 72 -4.30 10.64 15.40
C VAL A 72 -5.11 11.87 15.02
N PHE A 73 -4.55 12.76 14.19
CA PHE A 73 -5.20 14.00 13.75
C PHE A 73 -6.54 13.73 13.06
N PHE A 74 -6.59 12.77 12.13
CA PHE A 74 -7.81 12.38 11.43
C PHE A 74 -8.68 11.37 12.18
N LYS A 75 -8.32 10.98 13.42
CA LYS A 75 -9.04 9.99 14.25
C LYS A 75 -9.26 8.65 13.52
N LEU A 76 -8.21 8.16 12.86
CA LEU A 76 -8.20 6.95 12.05
C LEU A 76 -7.69 5.73 12.81
N ASN A 77 -7.77 4.58 12.17
CA ASN A 77 -7.19 3.36 12.70
C ASN A 77 -5.67 3.41 12.58
N LYS A 78 -5.02 3.78 13.68
CA LYS A 78 -3.55 3.90 13.81
C LYS A 78 -2.85 2.62 13.35
N ALA A 79 -3.40 1.45 13.68
CA ALA A 79 -2.81 0.17 13.30
C ALA A 79 -2.89 -0.07 11.79
N LEU A 80 -4.03 0.23 11.14
CA LEU A 80 -4.14 0.15 9.68
C LEU A 80 -3.19 1.13 8.99
N VAL A 81 -3.20 2.40 9.39
CA VAL A 81 -2.32 3.43 8.78
C VAL A 81 -0.86 2.98 8.88
N LEU A 82 -0.43 2.50 10.04
CA LEU A 82 0.93 1.99 10.24
C LEU A 82 1.23 0.78 9.36
N ILE A 83 0.37 -0.25 9.35
CA ILE A 83 0.57 -1.45 8.53
C ILE A 83 0.75 -1.08 7.05
N PHE A 84 -0.10 -0.22 6.51
CA PHE A 84 -0.05 0.19 5.11
C PHE A 84 1.11 1.15 4.80
N SER A 85 1.55 1.97 5.76
CA SER A 85 2.73 2.85 5.60
C SER A 85 4.05 2.11 5.42
N HIS A 86 4.12 0.84 5.80
CA HIS A 86 5.28 -0.01 5.59
C HIS A 86 5.33 -0.68 4.20
N ILE A 87 4.63 -0.15 3.19
CA ILE A 87 4.73 -0.69 1.82
C ILE A 87 6.12 -0.52 1.21
N SER A 88 6.85 0.53 1.59
CA SER A 88 8.21 0.82 1.07
C SER A 88 9.33 0.19 1.91
N LEU A 89 9.11 -1.02 2.43
CA LEU A 89 10.18 -1.76 3.11
C LEU A 89 11.40 -1.96 2.18
N PRO A 90 12.61 -2.13 2.73
CA PRO A 90 13.86 -2.23 1.95
C PRO A 90 13.81 -3.18 0.73
N PRO A 91 13.08 -4.33 0.77
CA PRO A 91 12.93 -5.18 -0.42
C PRO A 91 12.08 -4.59 -1.56
N LEU A 92 11.08 -3.75 -1.24
CA LEU A 92 10.14 -3.15 -2.20
C LEU A 92 10.57 -1.76 -2.67
N LEU A 93 11.45 -1.10 -1.91
CA LEU A 93 11.94 0.25 -2.21
C LEU A 93 12.51 0.40 -3.64
N PRO A 94 13.30 -0.54 -4.21
CA PRO A 94 13.78 -0.42 -5.59
C PRO A 94 12.65 -0.32 -6.61
N PHE A 95 11.54 -1.02 -6.37
CA PHE A 95 10.36 -0.97 -7.25
C PHE A 95 9.65 0.37 -7.12
N VAL A 96 9.47 0.88 -5.89
CA VAL A 96 8.87 2.20 -5.65
C VAL A 96 9.70 3.30 -6.30
N ILE A 97 11.03 3.24 -6.19
CA ILE A 97 11.93 4.19 -6.83
C ILE A 97 11.79 4.14 -8.35
N PHE A 98 11.85 2.93 -8.94
CA PHE A 98 11.72 2.74 -10.38
C PHE A 98 10.38 3.28 -10.92
N LEU A 99 9.26 2.92 -10.27
CA LEU A 99 7.94 3.43 -10.64
C LEU A 99 7.86 4.95 -10.48
N SER A 100 8.44 5.51 -9.42
CA SER A 100 8.47 6.96 -9.20
C SER A 100 9.21 7.67 -10.33
N TYR A 101 10.36 7.17 -10.78
CA TYR A 101 11.03 7.75 -11.94
C TYR A 101 10.20 7.64 -13.23
N LYS A 102 9.52 6.50 -13.42
CA LYS A 102 8.65 6.27 -14.58
C LYS A 102 7.40 7.14 -14.58
N THR A 103 6.77 7.38 -13.45
CA THR A 103 5.64 8.31 -13.35
C THR A 103 6.12 9.77 -13.41
N GLY A 104 7.32 10.04 -12.88
CA GLY A 104 7.97 11.34 -12.90
C GLY A 104 8.31 11.85 -14.29
N SER A 105 8.58 10.94 -15.24
CA SER A 105 8.89 11.31 -16.62
C SER A 105 7.74 12.03 -17.33
N LEU A 106 6.49 11.86 -16.86
CA LEU A 106 5.33 12.59 -17.36
C LEU A 106 5.38 14.09 -17.06
N TRP A 107 6.10 14.47 -16.00
CA TRP A 107 6.20 15.85 -15.52
C TRP A 107 7.49 16.54 -15.98
N MET A 108 8.38 15.81 -16.64
CA MET A 108 9.71 16.29 -17.03
C MET A 108 9.89 16.23 -18.55
N PRO A 109 10.61 17.20 -19.15
CA PRO A 109 10.97 17.15 -20.56
C PRO A 109 11.73 15.87 -20.92
N ALA A 110 11.60 15.41 -22.16
CA ALA A 110 12.30 14.21 -22.65
C ALA A 110 13.83 14.30 -22.53
N SER A 111 14.40 15.51 -22.50
CA SER A 111 15.84 15.73 -22.27
C SER A 111 16.33 15.33 -20.88
N VAL A 112 15.42 15.12 -19.92
CA VAL A 112 15.72 14.64 -18.57
C VAL A 112 15.59 13.11 -18.49
N HIS A 113 15.02 12.47 -19.52
CA HIS A 113 14.83 11.02 -19.58
C HIS A 113 16.14 10.33 -19.98
N GLY A 114 16.98 9.95 -19.01
CA GLY A 114 18.07 8.98 -19.23
C GLY A 114 19.48 9.45 -18.86
N THR A 115 20.29 8.43 -18.57
CA THR A 115 21.72 8.38 -18.18
C THR A 115 22.23 9.51 -17.30
N GLY A 116 22.04 9.36 -15.98
CA GLY A 116 23.10 9.31 -14.96
C GLY A 116 24.26 10.31 -15.01
N SER A 117 24.10 11.44 -15.69
CA SER A 117 25.08 12.50 -15.76
C SER A 117 24.98 13.28 -14.46
N ALA A 118 26.08 13.31 -13.70
CA ALA A 118 26.18 14.09 -12.46
C ALA A 118 25.86 15.58 -12.69
N GLN A 119 25.95 16.05 -13.93
CA GLN A 119 25.61 17.42 -14.32
C GLN A 119 24.13 17.78 -14.10
N ASN A 120 23.21 16.81 -13.94
CA ASN A 120 21.77 17.07 -13.79
C ASN A 120 21.10 16.37 -12.58
N LEU A 121 21.85 16.15 -11.48
CA LEU A 121 21.34 15.52 -10.25
C LEU A 121 20.03 16.16 -9.74
N LYS A 122 19.91 17.49 -9.83
CA LYS A 122 18.70 18.22 -9.44
C LYS A 122 17.47 17.80 -10.25
N ALA A 123 17.61 17.66 -11.57
CA ALA A 123 16.51 17.29 -12.45
C ALA A 123 16.03 15.86 -12.18
N HIS A 124 16.97 14.93 -11.95
CA HIS A 124 16.64 13.56 -11.55
C HIS A 124 15.94 13.49 -10.19
N LEU A 125 16.39 14.28 -9.22
CA LEU A 125 15.72 14.37 -7.92
C LEU A 125 14.31 14.94 -8.02
N GLN A 126 14.11 15.99 -8.83
CA GLN A 126 12.79 16.56 -9.10
C GLN A 126 11.87 15.55 -9.80
N GLN A 127 12.37 14.83 -10.80
CA GLN A 127 11.63 13.77 -11.48
C GLN A 127 11.16 12.70 -10.48
N TYR A 128 12.06 12.25 -9.60
CA TYR A 128 11.71 11.29 -8.56
C TYR A 128 10.66 11.84 -7.58
N ILE A 129 10.78 13.09 -7.14
CA ILE A 129 9.84 13.70 -6.18
C ILE A 129 8.44 13.82 -6.80
N TYR A 130 8.33 14.43 -7.99
CA TYR A 130 7.03 14.59 -8.65
C TYR A 130 6.41 13.24 -8.97
N GLY A 131 7.20 12.32 -9.51
CA GLY A 131 6.74 10.98 -9.82
C GLY A 131 6.33 10.19 -8.58
N GLY A 132 7.06 10.30 -7.48
CA GLY A 132 6.73 9.66 -6.21
C GLY A 132 5.43 10.19 -5.60
N ILE A 133 5.20 11.50 -5.65
CA ILE A 133 3.94 12.11 -5.19
C ILE A 133 2.76 11.66 -6.08
N SER A 134 2.92 11.68 -7.40
CA SER A 134 1.88 11.21 -8.33
C SER A 134 1.57 9.72 -8.13
N LEU A 135 2.61 8.90 -7.99
CA LEU A 135 2.47 7.47 -7.72
C LEU A 135 1.74 7.24 -6.39
N ALA A 136 2.14 7.95 -5.33
CA ALA A 136 1.49 7.88 -4.03
C ALA A 136 -0.01 8.22 -4.14
N ALA A 137 -0.37 9.28 -4.85
CA ALA A 137 -1.75 9.68 -5.06
C ALA A 137 -2.56 8.59 -5.78
N VAL A 138 -2.07 8.07 -6.91
CA VAL A 138 -2.78 7.04 -7.68
C VAL A 138 -2.95 5.75 -6.90
N VAL A 139 -1.86 5.24 -6.31
CA VAL A 139 -1.89 3.94 -5.61
C VAL A 139 -2.69 4.03 -4.31
N SER A 140 -2.64 5.16 -3.59
CA SER A 140 -3.44 5.36 -2.38
C SER A 140 -4.94 5.43 -2.67
N LEU A 141 -5.34 6.17 -3.71
CA LEU A 141 -6.74 6.24 -4.15
C LEU A 141 -7.24 4.86 -4.57
N ALA A 142 -6.48 4.15 -5.40
CA ALA A 142 -6.83 2.79 -5.83
C ALA A 142 -6.98 1.85 -4.61
N THR A 143 -6.06 1.91 -3.65
CA THR A 143 -6.10 1.08 -2.45
C THR A 143 -7.30 1.42 -1.56
N GLY A 144 -7.61 2.70 -1.38
CA GLY A 144 -8.78 3.15 -0.63
C GLY A 144 -10.08 2.64 -1.24
N LEU A 145 -10.26 2.84 -2.55
CA LEU A 145 -11.43 2.36 -3.28
C LEU A 145 -11.57 0.84 -3.22
N LEU A 146 -10.47 0.10 -3.43
CA LEU A 146 -10.46 -1.35 -3.36
C LEU A 146 -10.82 -1.85 -1.96
N THR A 147 -10.29 -1.21 -0.91
CA THR A 147 -10.59 -1.55 0.48
C THR A 147 -12.07 -1.31 0.78
N PHE A 148 -12.60 -0.16 0.36
CA PHE A 148 -14.01 0.18 0.56
C PHE A 148 -14.96 -0.78 -0.17
N ALA A 149 -14.68 -1.06 -1.45
CA ALA A 149 -15.46 -1.98 -2.26
C ALA A 149 -15.46 -3.40 -1.65
N THR A 150 -14.30 -3.87 -1.19
CA THR A 150 -14.17 -5.18 -0.52
C THR A 150 -15.02 -5.26 0.75
N LEU A 151 -14.97 -4.23 1.60
CA LEU A 151 -15.76 -4.19 2.84
C LEU A 151 -17.27 -4.17 2.56
N LYS A 152 -17.71 -3.36 1.59
CA LYS A 152 -19.12 -3.30 1.17
C LYS A 152 -19.60 -4.64 0.61
N LEU A 153 -18.81 -5.27 -0.26
CA LEU A 153 -19.14 -6.57 -0.84
C LEU A 153 -19.29 -7.65 0.23
N ILE A 154 -18.39 -7.70 1.21
CA ILE A 154 -18.48 -8.69 2.31
C ILE A 154 -19.75 -8.49 3.14
N LYS A 155 -20.10 -7.24 3.47
CA LYS A 155 -21.33 -6.94 4.22
C LYS A 155 -22.57 -7.29 3.42
N PHE A 156 -22.58 -6.98 2.12
CA PHE A 156 -23.64 -7.36 1.20
C PHE A 156 -23.83 -8.88 1.19
N VAL A 157 -22.77 -9.66 0.94
CA VAL A 157 -22.84 -11.13 0.92
C VAL A 157 -23.33 -11.70 2.27
N LYS A 158 -22.85 -11.17 3.40
CA LYS A 158 -23.32 -11.61 4.73
C LYS A 158 -24.83 -11.35 4.91
N LYS A 159 -25.32 -10.18 4.50
CA LYS A 159 -26.75 -9.85 4.58
C LYS A 159 -27.59 -10.85 3.78
N TYR A 160 -27.23 -11.12 2.52
CA TYR A 160 -27.95 -12.10 1.69
C TYR A 160 -27.93 -13.51 2.27
N ARG A 161 -26.80 -13.94 2.84
CA ARG A 161 -26.69 -15.27 3.45
C ARG A 161 -27.56 -15.42 4.69
N LEU A 162 -27.68 -14.37 5.50
CA LEU A 162 -28.56 -14.36 6.67
C LEU A 162 -30.03 -14.41 6.23
N GLU A 163 -30.43 -13.60 5.25
CA GLU A 163 -31.79 -13.59 4.71
C GLU A 163 -32.18 -14.94 4.08
N ALA A 164 -31.26 -15.61 3.37
CA ALA A 164 -31.49 -16.93 2.81
C ALA A 164 -31.60 -18.02 3.90
N GLY A 165 -30.76 -17.95 4.95
CA GLY A 165 -30.79 -18.89 6.07
C GLY A 165 -32.07 -18.76 6.90
N THR A 166 -32.50 -17.54 7.22
CA THR A 166 -33.76 -17.30 7.95
C THR A 166 -34.97 -17.80 7.17
N LYS A 167 -35.01 -17.57 5.84
CA LYS A 167 -36.09 -18.10 5.00
C LYS A 167 -36.14 -19.63 5.02
N ALA A 168 -35.00 -20.31 4.93
CA ALA A 168 -34.95 -21.78 4.97
C ALA A 168 -35.41 -22.38 6.31
N THR A 169 -35.12 -21.72 7.44
CA THR A 169 -35.60 -22.16 8.76
C THR A 169 -37.11 -21.99 8.92
N LEU A 170 -37.68 -20.92 8.36
CA LEU A 170 -39.13 -20.65 8.42
C LEU A 170 -39.97 -21.58 7.52
N THR A 171 -39.40 -22.16 6.46
CA THR A 171 -40.11 -23.14 5.61
C THR A 171 -40.11 -24.57 6.18
N LEU A 172 -39.26 -24.84 7.17
CA LEU A 172 -39.11 -26.17 7.81
C LEU A 172 -39.83 -26.28 9.16
N ALA A 173 -40.41 -25.17 9.65
CA ALA A 173 -41.21 -25.09 10.86
C ALA A 173 -42.70 -25.02 10.51
#